data_AF-A0A1H6NXA5-F1
#
_entry.id   AF-A0A1H6NXA5-F1
#
_cell.length_a   1.000
_cell.length_b   1.000
_cell.length_c   1.000
_cell.angle_alpha   90.00
_cell.angle_beta   90.00
_cell.angle_gamma   90.00
#
_symmetry.space_group_name_H-M   'P 1'
#
loop_
_entity.id
_entity.type
_entity.pdbx_description
1 polymer ?
#
loop_
_entity_poly.entity_id
_entity_poly.type
_entity_poly.pdbx_seq_one_letter_code
_entity_poly.pdbx_strand_id
1 'polypeptide(L)'
;MTSRKMLRVLFCMGINQNFFDAPRDEQLQVWAAFSAMWNGIHDLAGVHVLGNMDDDQSMVGPSDGFPWTTYLLADVPDIETVHAACNLFRSTPVGEGPYKLWRYAKVEARVGRELIIQRT
;
A
#
# COMPACT_ATOMS: atom_id res chain seq x y z
N MET A 1 4.74 10.44 -30.19
CA MET A 1 5.02 10.03 -28.79
C MET A 1 4.41 8.65 -28.61
N THR A 2 5.22 7.62 -28.39
CA THR A 2 4.71 6.29 -28.06
C THR A 2 3.98 6.36 -26.73
N SER A 3 2.71 5.96 -26.69
CA SER A 3 1.96 5.84 -25.44
C SER A 3 2.66 4.81 -24.57
N ARG A 4 3.39 5.23 -23.54
CA ARG A 4 3.99 4.30 -22.57
C ARG A 4 2.83 3.59 -21.88
N LYS A 5 2.79 2.26 -21.97
CA LYS A 5 1.77 1.49 -21.26
C LYS A 5 2.03 1.60 -19.77
N MET A 6 0.98 1.97 -19.03
CA MET A 6 0.98 1.96 -17.57
C MET A 6 1.27 0.55 -17.04
N LEU A 7 1.93 0.49 -15.89
CA LEU A 7 2.10 -0.73 -15.12
C LEU A 7 0.82 -0.98 -14.32
N ARG A 8 0.28 -2.20 -14.38
CA ARG A 8 -0.79 -2.63 -13.47
C ARG A 8 -0.13 -3.14 -12.21
N VAL A 9 -0.37 -2.48 -11.08
CA VAL A 9 0.32 -2.78 -9.82
C VAL A 9 -0.70 -3.11 -8.74
N LEU A 10 -0.48 -4.23 -8.06
CA LEU A 10 -1.18 -4.57 -6.83
C LEU A 10 -0.20 -4.37 -5.67
N PHE A 11 -0.45 -3.36 -4.85
CA PHE A 11 0.25 -3.15 -3.59
C PHE A 11 -0.41 -4.02 -2.53
N CYS A 12 0.29 -5.07 -2.12
CA CYS A 12 -0.12 -6.01 -1.09
C CYS A 12 0.48 -5.56 0.25
N MET A 13 -0.36 -5.24 1.22
CA MET A 13 0.08 -4.65 2.48
C MET A 13 -0.26 -5.54 3.67
N GLY A 14 0.74 -5.82 4.49
CA GLY A 14 0.59 -6.59 5.72
C GLY A 14 0.80 -5.71 6.95
N ILE A 15 -0.06 -5.88 7.96
CA ILE A 15 0.14 -5.25 9.27
C ILE A 15 0.97 -6.18 10.16
N ASN A 16 1.93 -5.63 10.88
CA ASN A 16 2.86 -6.36 11.74
C ASN A 16 2.29 -6.59 13.15
N GLN A 17 2.79 -7.60 13.87
CA GLN A 17 2.33 -7.94 15.23
C GLN A 17 2.41 -6.76 16.22
N ASN A 18 3.45 -5.93 16.10
CA ASN A 18 3.64 -4.78 16.99
C ASN A 18 2.54 -3.71 16.89
N PHE A 19 1.73 -3.67 15.82
CA PHE A 19 0.52 -2.85 15.79
C PHE A 19 -0.56 -3.41 16.73
N PHE A 20 -0.75 -4.72 16.72
CA PHE A 20 -1.75 -5.39 17.57
C PHE A 20 -1.35 -5.34 19.05
N ASP A 21 -0.05 -5.38 19.34
CA ASP A 21 0.48 -5.24 20.70
C ASP A 21 0.48 -3.79 21.22
N ALA A 22 0.36 -2.80 20.31
CA ALA A 22 0.45 -1.39 20.67
C ALA A 22 -0.76 -0.91 21.47
N PRO A 23 -0.58 0.05 22.40
CA PRO A 23 -1.70 0.71 23.05
C PRO A 23 -2.55 1.50 22.05
N ARG A 24 -3.81 1.77 22.41
CA ARG A 24 -4.81 2.34 21.50
C ARG A 24 -4.41 3.69 20.91
N ASP A 25 -3.73 4.53 21.69
CA ASP A 25 -3.23 5.83 21.27
C ASP A 25 -2.15 5.71 20.19
N GLU A 26 -1.23 4.76 20.33
CA GLU A 26 -0.23 4.43 19.31
C GLU A 26 -0.89 3.85 18.06
N GLN A 27 -1.88 2.96 18.20
CA GLN A 27 -2.65 2.43 17.06
C GLN A 27 -3.34 3.55 16.25
N LEU A 28 -3.88 4.58 16.91
CA LEU A 28 -4.47 5.74 16.23
C LEU A 28 -3.42 6.53 15.43
N GLN A 29 -2.20 6.66 15.95
CA GLN A 29 -1.11 7.30 15.22
C GLN A 29 -0.67 6.48 14.00
N VAL A 30 -0.63 5.14 14.13
CA VAL A 30 -0.37 4.23 13.00
C VAL A 30 -1.45 4.36 11.95
N TRP A 31 -2.73 4.44 12.34
CA TRP A 31 -3.84 4.64 11.43
C TRP A 31 -3.75 5.96 10.67
N ALA A 32 -3.38 7.05 11.35
CA ALA A 32 -3.14 8.34 10.71
C ALA A 32 -1.99 8.29 9.70
N ALA A 33 -0.88 7.63 10.05
CA ALA A 33 0.24 7.41 9.15
C ALA A 33 -0.13 6.54 7.94
N PHE A 34 -0.93 5.47 8.16
CA PHE A 34 -1.42 4.62 7.08
C PHE A 34 -2.32 5.40 6.12
N SER A 35 -3.22 6.23 6.65
CA SER A 35 -4.08 7.12 5.86
C SER A 35 -3.26 8.14 5.04
N ALA A 36 -2.22 8.72 5.63
CA ALA A 36 -1.32 9.63 4.94
C ALA A 36 -0.53 8.94 3.82
N MET A 37 -0.02 7.73 4.07
CA MET A 37 0.63 6.90 3.05
C MET A 37 -0.34 6.56 1.91
N TRP A 38 -1.57 6.15 2.24
CA TRP A 38 -2.59 5.79 1.25
C TRP A 38 -2.91 6.95 0.31
N ASN A 39 -3.18 8.13 0.87
CA ASN A 39 -3.39 9.34 0.08
C ASN A 39 -2.14 9.75 -0.68
N GLY A 40 -0.95 9.57 -0.09
CA GLY A 40 0.32 9.79 -0.77
C GLY A 40 0.47 8.94 -2.04
N ILE A 41 -0.02 7.71 -2.08
CA ILE A 41 -0.05 6.89 -3.30
C ILE A 41 -1.00 7.51 -4.35
N HIS A 42 -2.19 7.95 -3.94
CA HIS A 42 -3.15 8.63 -4.81
C HIS A 42 -2.58 9.93 -5.41
N ASP A 43 -1.76 10.65 -4.65
CA ASP A 43 -1.22 11.96 -5.02
C ASP A 43 0.04 11.86 -5.91
N LEU A 44 0.63 10.66 -6.09
CA LEU A 44 1.77 10.48 -6.98
C LEU A 44 1.37 10.77 -8.44
N ALA A 45 2.16 11.61 -9.10
CA ALA A 45 1.89 12.06 -10.45
C ALA A 45 1.74 10.88 -11.42
N GLY A 46 0.58 10.82 -12.09
CA GLY A 46 0.26 9.78 -13.07
C GLY A 46 -0.25 8.47 -12.48
N VAL A 47 -0.33 8.31 -11.16
CA VAL A 47 -0.98 7.14 -10.55
C VAL A 47 -2.50 7.24 -10.70
N HIS A 48 -3.13 6.12 -11.06
CA HIS A 48 -4.57 5.98 -11.09
C HIS A 48 -5.00 4.74 -10.29
N VAL A 49 -5.60 4.97 -9.11
CA VAL A 49 -6.09 3.88 -8.25
C VAL A 49 -7.40 3.34 -8.81
N LEU A 50 -7.44 2.04 -9.05
CA LEU A 50 -8.57 1.32 -9.64
C LEU A 50 -9.50 0.73 -8.58
N GLY A 51 -8.97 0.42 -7.40
CA GLY A 51 -9.74 -0.12 -6.29
C GLY A 51 -8.87 -0.63 -5.16
N ASN A 52 -9.51 -1.10 -4.10
CA ASN A 52 -8.87 -1.71 -2.95
C ASN A 52 -9.72 -2.84 -2.37
N MET A 53 -9.12 -3.61 -1.49
CA MET A 53 -9.78 -4.63 -0.68
C MET A 53 -9.11 -4.68 0.68
N ASP A 54 -9.90 -4.54 1.74
CA ASP A 54 -9.46 -4.81 3.11
C ASP A 54 -9.93 -6.21 3.49
N ASP A 55 -8.98 -7.09 3.79
CA ASP A 55 -9.22 -8.50 4.10
C ASP A 55 -9.30 -8.74 5.62
N ASP A 56 -9.23 -7.67 6.42
CA ASP A 56 -9.13 -7.73 7.89
C ASP A 56 -10.29 -8.44 8.59
N GLN A 57 -11.46 -8.55 7.94
CA GLN A 57 -12.62 -9.28 8.47
C GLN A 57 -12.49 -10.80 8.32
N SER A 58 -11.81 -11.27 7.28
CA SER A 58 -11.61 -12.70 7.01
C SER A 58 -10.21 -13.17 7.44
N MET A 59 -9.26 -12.24 7.49
CA MET A 59 -7.87 -12.41 7.89
C MET A 59 -7.58 -11.44 9.06
N VAL A 60 -7.84 -11.89 10.29
CA VAL A 60 -7.61 -11.10 11.51
C VAL A 60 -6.25 -11.45 12.11
N GLY A 61 -5.36 -10.46 12.22
CA GLY A 61 -4.05 -10.61 12.86
C GLY A 61 -2.89 -10.15 11.97
N PRO A 62 -1.63 -10.37 12.40
CA PRO A 62 -0.47 -9.97 11.62
C PRO A 62 -0.37 -10.74 10.30
N SER A 63 0.08 -10.06 9.26
CA SER A 63 0.31 -10.63 7.93
C SER A 63 1.77 -10.50 7.51
N ASP A 64 2.44 -11.65 7.32
CA ASP A 64 3.81 -11.72 6.82
C ASP A 64 3.92 -12.07 5.33
N GLY A 65 2.80 -12.40 4.69
CA GLY A 65 2.71 -12.86 3.31
C GLY A 65 1.25 -13.03 2.89
N PHE A 66 0.99 -13.69 1.76
CA PHE A 66 -0.39 -14.01 1.39
C PHE A 66 -1.03 -14.99 2.39
N PRO A 67 -2.28 -14.75 2.85
CA PRO A 67 -3.13 -13.58 2.56
C PRO A 67 -2.67 -12.29 3.26
N TRP A 68 -2.69 -11.19 2.53
CA TRP A 68 -2.35 -9.86 3.02
C TRP A 68 -3.53 -9.20 3.75
N THR A 69 -3.24 -8.28 4.68
CA THR A 69 -4.29 -7.55 5.41
C THR A 69 -5.10 -6.65 4.47
N THR A 70 -4.45 -5.91 3.57
CA THR A 70 -5.14 -5.02 2.62
C THR A 70 -4.39 -4.89 1.30
N TYR A 71 -5.13 -4.51 0.26
CA TYR A 71 -4.68 -4.48 -1.12
C TYR A 71 -5.10 -3.19 -1.80
N LEU A 72 -4.21 -2.59 -2.60
CA LEU A 72 -4.50 -1.43 -3.47
C LEU A 72 -4.10 -1.77 -4.90
N LEU A 73 -5.05 -1.72 -5.83
CA LEU A 73 -4.82 -1.92 -7.26
C LEU A 73 -4.76 -0.57 -7.96
N ALA A 74 -3.69 -0.32 -8.72
CA ALA A 74 -3.50 0.93 -9.45
C ALA A 74 -2.81 0.72 -10.80
N ASP A 75 -3.04 1.66 -11.72
CA ASP A 75 -2.18 1.89 -12.87
C ASP A 75 -1.11 2.93 -12.50
N VAL A 76 0.17 2.62 -12.77
CA VAL A 76 1.35 3.40 -12.36
C VAL A 76 2.24 3.67 -13.58
N PRO A 77 2.79 4.88 -13.77
CA PRO A 77 3.43 5.26 -15.05
C PRO A 77 4.78 4.55 -15.30
N ASP A 78 5.51 4.21 -14.25
CA ASP A 78 6.83 3.59 -14.32
C ASP A 78 7.25 2.97 -12.97
N ILE A 79 8.38 2.24 -12.98
CA ILE A 79 8.86 1.50 -11.82
C ILE A 79 9.39 2.44 -10.73
N GLU A 80 9.90 3.61 -11.12
CA GLU A 80 10.34 4.66 -10.21
C GLU A 80 9.18 5.16 -9.36
N THR A 81 8.00 5.33 -9.96
CA THR A 81 6.78 5.71 -9.24
C THR A 81 6.28 4.59 -8.33
N VAL A 82 6.41 3.31 -8.73
CA VAL A 82 6.15 2.16 -7.82
C VAL A 82 7.08 2.22 -6.62
N HIS A 83 8.37 2.47 -6.84
CA HIS A 83 9.33 2.62 -5.74
C HIS A 83 9.00 3.81 -4.85
N ALA A 84 8.53 4.93 -5.41
CA ALA A 84 8.08 6.09 -4.65
C ALA A 84 6.89 5.74 -3.74
N ALA A 85 5.90 5.00 -4.25
CA ALA A 85 4.77 4.50 -3.48
C ALA A 85 5.25 3.59 -2.33
N CYS A 86 6.10 2.60 -2.60
CA CYS A 86 6.67 1.75 -1.55
C CYS A 86 7.51 2.54 -0.54
N ASN A 87 8.18 3.61 -0.98
CA ASN A 87 9.00 4.45 -0.12
C ASN A 87 8.18 5.23 0.92
N LEU A 88 6.89 5.46 0.70
CA LEU A 88 6.01 6.09 1.68
C LEU A 88 5.97 5.31 3.00
N PHE A 89 6.14 3.99 2.99
CA PHE A 89 6.26 3.21 4.22
C PHE A 89 7.53 3.58 5.01
N ARG A 90 8.62 3.91 4.29
CA ARG A 90 9.89 4.30 4.92
C ARG A 90 9.91 5.75 5.39
N SER A 91 9.15 6.64 4.75
CA SER A 91 9.20 8.08 5.03
C SER A 91 8.05 8.59 5.89
N THR A 92 6.88 7.94 5.89
CA THR A 92 5.69 8.45 6.59
C THR A 92 5.84 8.30 8.11
N PRO A 93 5.80 9.40 8.88
CA PRO A 93 5.93 9.38 10.33
C PRO A 93 4.73 8.75 11.03
N VAL A 94 4.99 8.08 12.16
CA VAL A 94 3.97 7.60 13.09
C VAL A 94 4.07 8.45 14.35
N GLY A 95 3.12 9.35 14.53
CA GLY A 95 3.17 10.36 15.60
C GLY A 95 4.42 11.24 15.52
N GLU A 96 4.84 11.75 16.68
CA GLU A 96 6.04 12.61 16.82
C GLU A 96 7.32 11.82 17.14
N GLY A 97 7.21 10.49 17.23
CA GLY A 97 8.31 9.61 17.61
C GLY A 97 9.33 9.36 16.49
N PRO A 98 10.38 8.55 16.77
CA PRO A 98 11.40 8.23 15.78
C PRO A 98 10.89 7.27 14.69
N TYR A 99 9.75 6.62 14.91
CA TYR A 99 9.27 5.56 14.05
C TYR A 99 8.54 6.07 12.82
N LYS A 100 8.59 5.23 11.78
CA LYS A 100 7.90 5.42 10.50
C LYS A 100 7.02 4.21 10.25
N LEU A 101 6.14 4.32 9.26
CA LEU A 101 5.12 3.31 9.00
C LEU A 101 5.68 1.90 8.78
N TRP A 102 6.89 1.76 8.22
CA TRP A 102 7.58 0.47 8.02
C TRP A 102 7.69 -0.38 9.29
N ARG A 103 7.70 0.26 10.47
CA ARG A 103 7.74 -0.46 11.75
C ARG A 103 6.47 -1.30 11.94
N TYR A 104 5.32 -0.80 11.50
CA TYR A 104 4.00 -1.39 11.78
C TYR A 104 3.34 -2.03 10.56
N ALA A 105 3.78 -1.69 9.36
CA ALA A 105 3.24 -2.23 8.13
C ALA A 105 4.35 -2.51 7.11
N LYS A 106 4.12 -3.50 6.25
CA LYS A 106 4.98 -3.84 5.11
C LYS A 106 4.18 -3.77 3.81
N VAL A 107 4.89 -3.62 2.70
CA VAL A 107 4.29 -3.62 1.36
C VAL A 107 5.12 -4.47 0.40
N GLU A 108 4.42 -5.26 -0.41
CA GLU A 108 4.95 -5.93 -1.59
C GLU A 108 4.21 -5.41 -2.82
N ALA A 109 4.94 -4.85 -3.79
CA ALA A 109 4.34 -4.40 -5.04
C ALA A 109 4.44 -5.52 -6.10
N ARG A 110 3.29 -6.06 -6.50
CA ARG A 110 3.18 -6.99 -7.64
C ARG A 110 2.97 -6.18 -8.91
N VAL A 111 3.98 -6.13 -9.77
CA VAL A 111 3.95 -5.35 -11.02
C VAL A 111 3.63 -6.26 -12.20
N GLY A 112 2.66 -5.87 -13.00
CA GLY A 112 2.25 -6.57 -14.21
C GLY A 112 1.65 -5.63 -15.25
N ARG A 113 0.69 -6.16 -16.02
CA ARG A 113 -0.06 -5.43 -17.05
C ARG A 113 -1.55 -5.67 -16.91
N GLU A 114 -2.35 -4.79 -17.49
CA GLU A 114 -3.76 -5.06 -17.68
C GLU A 114 -3.98 -6.34 -18.50
N LEU A 115 -4.93 -7.16 -18.03
CA LEU A 115 -5.44 -8.30 -18.78
C LEU A 115 -6.60 -7.83 -19.66
N ILE A 116 -6.36 -7.78 -20.97
CA ILE A 116 -7.38 -7.42 -21.96
C ILE A 116 -8.00 -8.72 -22.48
N ILE A 117 -9.29 -8.92 -22.22
CA ILE A 117 -10.08 -10.06 -22.72
C ILE A 117 -11.08 -9.52 -23.75
N GLN A 118 -11.07 -10.11 -24.95
CA GLN A 118 -12.07 -9.78 -25.98
C GLN A 118 -13.42 -10.35 -25.55
N ARG A 119 -14.45 -9.51 -25.53
CA ARG A 119 -15.84 -9.96 -25.42
C ARG A 119 -16.31 -10.34 -26.82
N THR A 120 -16.80 -11.57 -26.98
CA THR A 120 -17.55 -12.02 -28.16
C THR A 120 -18.99 -11.52 -28.09
#